data_AF-A0A3B6U305-F1
#
_entry.id   AF-A0A3B6U305-F1
#
_cell.length_a   1.000
_cell.length_b   1.000
_cell.length_c   1.000
_cell.angle_alpha   90.00
_cell.angle_beta   90.00
_cell.angle_gamma   90.00
#
_symmetry.space_group_name_H-M   'P 1'
#
loop_
_entity.id
_entity.type
_entity.pdbx_description
1 polymer ?
#
loop_
_entity_poly.entity_id
_entity_poly.type
_entity_poly.pdbx_seq_one_letter_code
_entity_poly.pdbx_strand_id
1 'polypeptide(L)'
;MSDNRLSDILDTQIVNEGGVEDAEVVARLAKACLSLKGEERPTMRQVETILEGVHSSRFDHNSQTIRVGQSALKDHPWKGNNGGEGTRLYSLEKEFIESSEIPR
;
A
#
# COMPACT_ATOMS: atom_id res chain seq x y z
N MET A 1 -8.18 -20.71 -27.65
CA MET A 1 -9.27 -19.90 -27.05
C MET A 1 -9.04 -19.94 -25.56
N SER A 2 -8.69 -18.81 -24.94
CA SER A 2 -8.52 -18.76 -23.50
C SER A 2 -9.90 -18.48 -22.92
N ASP A 3 -10.65 -19.53 -22.60
CA ASP A 3 -11.93 -19.38 -21.92
C ASP A 3 -11.69 -18.64 -20.60
N ASN A 4 -12.49 -17.62 -20.32
CA ASN A 4 -12.35 -16.75 -19.16
C ASN A 4 -12.85 -17.50 -17.90
N ARG A 5 -12.12 -18.54 -17.50
CA ARG A 5 -12.42 -19.45 -16.36
C ARG A 5 -12.07 -18.84 -15.00
N LEU A 6 -12.09 -17.52 -14.91
CA LEU A 6 -11.76 -16.82 -13.67
C LEU A 6 -12.75 -17.18 -12.56
N SER A 7 -14.04 -17.31 -12.90
CA SER A 7 -15.10 -17.76 -12.00
C SER A 7 -14.82 -19.13 -11.36
N ASP A 8 -14.08 -20.00 -12.04
CA ASP A 8 -13.84 -21.38 -11.58
C ASP A 8 -12.71 -21.46 -10.55
N ILE A 9 -11.87 -20.42 -10.46
CA ILE A 9 -10.71 -20.36 -9.57
C ILE A 9 -10.91 -19.39 -8.40
N LEU A 10 -11.84 -18.44 -8.53
CA LEU A 10 -12.14 -17.48 -7.47
C LEU A 10 -12.81 -18.20 -6.28
N ASP A 11 -12.32 -17.91 -5.08
CA ASP A 11 -12.96 -18.39 -3.88
C ASP A 11 -14.36 -17.74 -3.74
N THR A 12 -15.37 -18.57 -3.53
CA THR A 12 -16.75 -18.14 -3.33
C THR A 12 -16.92 -17.15 -2.19
N GLN A 13 -16.12 -17.24 -1.11
CA GLN A 13 -16.19 -16.30 0.01
C GLN A 13 -15.71 -14.91 -0.42
N ILE A 14 -14.63 -14.83 -1.20
CA ILE A 14 -14.09 -13.56 -1.70
C ILE A 14 -15.11 -12.86 -2.59
N VAL A 15 -15.79 -13.61 -3.46
CA VAL A 15 -16.82 -13.06 -4.34
C VAL A 15 -18.03 -12.56 -3.54
N ASN A 16 -18.44 -13.31 -2.51
CA ASN A 16 -19.59 -12.96 -1.69
C ASN A 16 -19.33 -11.75 -0.78
N GLU A 17 -18.13 -11.62 -0.21
CA GLU A 17 -17.79 -10.57 0.74
C GLU A 17 -17.20 -9.31 0.07
N GLY A 18 -16.37 -9.51 -0.96
CA GLY A 18 -15.62 -8.46 -1.63
C GLY A 18 -16.26 -7.98 -2.94
N GLY A 19 -17.24 -8.71 -3.49
CA GLY A 19 -17.87 -8.38 -4.75
C GLY A 19 -17.10 -8.91 -5.97
N VAL A 20 -17.85 -9.25 -7.02
CA VAL A 20 -17.30 -9.83 -8.27
C VAL A 20 -16.34 -8.86 -8.95
N GLU A 21 -16.68 -7.57 -9.00
CA GLU A 21 -15.91 -6.56 -9.74
C GLU A 21 -14.50 -6.36 -9.14
N ASP A 22 -14.41 -6.20 -7.81
CA ASP A 22 -13.13 -6.05 -7.11
C ASP A 22 -12.27 -7.31 -7.24
N ALA A 23 -12.89 -8.50 -7.10
CA ALA A 23 -12.21 -9.78 -7.30
C ALA A 23 -11.65 -9.92 -8.72
N GLU A 24 -12.39 -9.47 -9.75
CA GLU A 24 -11.90 -9.47 -11.12
C GLU A 24 -10.75 -8.49 -11.34
N VAL A 25 -10.78 -7.30 -10.74
CA VAL A 25 -9.68 -6.32 -10.83
C VAL A 25 -8.41 -6.90 -10.23
N VAL A 26 -8.50 -7.48 -9.03
CA VAL A 26 -7.36 -8.11 -8.35
C VAL A 26 -6.82 -9.30 -9.15
N ALA A 27 -7.70 -10.13 -9.72
CA ALA A 27 -7.28 -11.25 -10.56
C ALA A 27 -6.56 -10.80 -11.85
N ARG A 28 -7.07 -9.76 -12.52
CA ARG A 28 -6.42 -9.16 -13.69
C ARG A 28 -5.05 -8.58 -13.32
N LEU A 29 -4.94 -7.92 -12.16
CA LEU A 29 -3.69 -7.40 -11.64
C LEU A 29 -2.68 -8.52 -11.35
N ALA A 30 -3.11 -9.58 -10.67
CA ALA A 30 -2.26 -10.75 -10.39
C ALA A 30 -1.75 -11.40 -11.68
N LYS A 31 -2.62 -11.55 -12.70
CA LYS A 31 -2.22 -12.04 -14.02
C LYS A 31 -1.13 -11.16 -14.66
N ALA A 32 -1.24 -9.83 -14.57
CA ALA A 32 -0.24 -8.92 -15.10
C ALA A 32 1.09 -9.02 -14.34
N CYS A 33 1.06 -9.08 -13.00
CA CYS A 33 2.25 -9.26 -12.17
C CYS A 33 3.00 -10.57 -12.46
N LEU A 34 2.27 -11.62 -12.83
CA LEU A 34 2.81 -12.93 -13.16
C LEU A 34 3.16 -13.10 -14.65
N SER A 35 3.17 -12.03 -15.46
CA SER A 35 3.56 -12.15 -16.86
C SER A 35 4.98 -12.73 -17.00
N LEU A 36 5.15 -13.62 -17.99
CA LEU A 36 6.45 -14.23 -18.31
C LEU A 36 7.43 -13.19 -18.84
N LYS A 37 6.91 -12.17 -19.52
CA LYS A 37 7.66 -11.02 -20.01
C LYS A 37 7.76 -9.98 -18.90
N GLY A 38 8.99 -9.68 -18.48
CA GLY A 38 9.23 -8.74 -17.39
C GLY A 38 8.76 -7.32 -17.71
N GLU A 39 8.85 -6.94 -18.99
CA GLU A 39 8.40 -5.64 -19.51
C GLU A 39 6.88 -5.44 -19.48
N GLU A 40 6.10 -6.52 -19.40
CA GLU A 40 4.65 -6.47 -19.27
C GLU A 40 4.20 -6.40 -17.79
N ARG A 41 5.13 -6.64 -16.84
CA ARG A 41 4.80 -6.57 -15.42
C ARG A 41 4.63 -5.10 -14.99
N PRO A 42 3.57 -4.79 -14.23
CA PRO A 42 3.40 -3.45 -13.70
C PRO A 42 4.50 -3.12 -12.69
N THR A 43 4.82 -1.84 -12.57
CA THR A 43 5.64 -1.33 -11.46
C THR A 43 4.86 -1.42 -10.15
N MET A 44 5.55 -1.56 -9.01
CA MET A 44 4.88 -1.59 -7.71
C MET A 44 4.03 -0.35 -7.42
N ARG A 45 4.41 0.82 -7.95
CA ARG A 45 3.60 2.03 -7.85
C ARG A 45 2.27 1.90 -8.60
N GLN A 46 2.26 1.28 -9.78
CA GLN A 46 1.02 1.01 -10.51
C GLN A 46 0.16 -0.03 -9.79
N VAL A 47 0.79 -1.08 -9.22
CA VAL A 47 0.10 -2.08 -8.39
C VAL A 47 -0.59 -1.40 -7.21
N GLU A 48 0.12 -0.55 -6.49
CA GLU A 48 -0.41 0.23 -5.36
C GLU A 48 -1.60 1.10 -5.79
N THR A 49 -1.47 1.88 -6.87
CA THR A 49 -2.57 2.73 -7.36
C THR A 49 -3.82 1.93 -7.72
N ILE A 50 -3.66 0.75 -8.35
CA ILE A 50 -4.80 -0.09 -8.72
C ILE A 50 -5.48 -0.65 -7.45
N LEU A 51 -4.70 -1.10 -6.47
CA LEU A 51 -5.23 -1.62 -5.21
C LEU A 51 -5.89 -0.53 -4.34
N GLU A 52 -5.37 0.70 -4.37
CA GLU A 52 -5.99 1.84 -3.69
C GLU A 52 -7.39 2.14 -4.26
N GLY A 53 -7.57 2.00 -5.58
CA GLY A 53 -8.89 2.14 -6.22
C GLY A 53 -9.90 1.09 -5.76
N VAL A 54 -9.46 -0.17 -5.62
CA VAL A 54 -10.28 -1.28 -5.08
C VAL A 54 -10.61 -1.07 -3.60
N HIS A 55 -9.69 -0.51 -2.83
CA HIS A 55 -9.93 -0.24 -1.42
C HIS A 55 -10.88 0.96 -1.22
N SER A 56 -10.78 1.98 -2.07
CA SER A 56 -11.55 3.23 -1.96
C SER A 56 -13.02 3.08 -2.35
N SER A 57 -13.38 2.12 -3.22
CA SER A 57 -14.77 1.80 -3.58
C SER A 57 -15.64 1.42 -2.37
N ARG A 58 -15.01 0.98 -1.27
CA ARG A 58 -15.67 0.54 -0.02
C ARG A 58 -15.90 1.67 0.99
N PHE A 59 -15.41 2.89 0.74
CA PHE A 59 -15.51 4.03 1.67
C PHE A 59 -16.47 5.12 1.24
N ASP A 60 -17.03 5.03 0.04
CA ASP A 60 -18.10 5.92 -0.39
C ASP A 60 -19.42 5.45 0.22
N HIS A 61 -19.68 5.81 1.49
CA HIS A 61 -21.01 6.07 2.10
C HIS A 61 -20.96 6.35 3.62
N ASN A 62 -19.82 6.65 4.25
CA ASN A 62 -19.87 7.23 5.60
C ASN A 62 -18.79 8.29 5.88
N SER A 63 -19.31 9.52 5.99
CA SER A 63 -18.69 10.71 6.57
C SER A 63 -17.68 11.47 5.70
N GLN A 64 -18.27 12.37 4.91
CA GLN A 64 -17.87 13.76 4.80
C GLN A 64 -17.08 14.25 6.04
N THR A 65 -15.76 14.26 5.95
CA THR A 65 -14.93 15.02 6.89
C THR A 65 -15.06 16.50 6.56
N ILE A 66 -15.91 17.16 7.34
CA ILE A 66 -16.10 18.60 7.35
C ILE A 66 -14.76 19.29 7.60
N ARG A 67 -14.37 20.14 6.66
CA ARG A 67 -13.33 21.16 6.80
C ARG A 67 -13.81 22.23 7.79
N VAL A 68 -13.44 22.16 9.07
CA VAL A 68 -13.42 23.33 9.97
C VAL A 68 -12.28 23.16 10.99
N GLY A 69 -11.40 24.17 11.06
CA GLY A 69 -10.55 24.42 12.23
C GLY A 69 -9.04 24.34 12.00
N GLN A 70 -8.46 25.32 11.30
CA GLN A 70 -7.01 25.56 11.36
C GLN A 70 -6.62 26.08 12.76
N SER A 71 -5.84 25.30 13.52
CA SER A 71 -4.73 25.86 14.30
C SER A 71 -3.69 24.80 14.66
N ALA A 72 -2.48 25.03 14.10
CA ALA A 72 -1.17 24.61 14.61
C ALA A 72 -0.78 23.12 14.62
N LEU A 73 -0.39 22.62 13.45
CA LEU A 73 0.94 22.02 13.26
C LEU A 73 1.32 22.23 11.79
N LYS A 74 2.25 23.18 11.58
CA LYS A 74 2.93 23.36 10.31
C LYS A 74 4.02 22.29 10.20
N ASP A 75 4.58 22.19 8.99
CA ASP A 75 5.73 21.39 8.56
C ASP A 75 5.33 20.06 7.93
N HIS A 76 5.57 19.76 6.66
CA HIS A 76 6.29 20.41 5.56
C HIS A 76 5.87 19.64 4.28
N PRO A 77 5.79 20.22 3.07
CA PRO A 77 5.49 19.45 1.86
C PRO A 77 6.66 18.51 1.56
N TRP A 78 6.43 17.19 1.56
CA TRP A 78 7.42 16.23 1.07
C TRP A 78 7.66 16.44 -0.43
N LYS A 79 8.61 17.33 -0.72
CA LYS A 79 9.27 17.49 -1.99
C LYS A 79 10.37 16.44 -2.03
N GLY A 80 10.09 15.32 -2.69
CA GLY A 80 11.06 14.25 -2.89
C GLY A 80 12.28 14.77 -3.62
N ASN A 81 13.44 14.63 -2.99
CA ASN A 81 14.74 14.64 -3.64
C ASN A 81 15.58 13.50 -3.07
N ASN A 82 16.31 12.86 -3.98
CA ASN A 82 17.20 11.72 -3.82
C ASN A 82 18.12 11.75 -2.60
N GLY A 83 18.33 10.56 -2.02
CA GLY A 83 19.64 10.15 -1.51
C GLY A 83 19.74 10.01 0.00
N GLY A 84 19.52 8.79 0.49
CA GLY A 84 20.12 8.27 1.72
C GLY A 84 19.50 8.68 3.06
N GLU A 85 19.86 7.88 4.07
CA GLU A 85 19.76 8.13 5.52
C GLU A 85 18.60 7.44 6.25
N GLY A 86 18.95 6.32 6.89
CA GLY A 86 18.12 5.63 7.85
C GLY A 86 17.78 6.50 9.06
N THR A 87 16.67 6.17 9.70
CA THR A 87 16.21 6.76 10.97
C THR A 87 17.22 6.49 12.09
N ARG A 88 18.27 7.32 12.18
CA ARG A 88 19.11 7.42 13.38
C ARG A 88 18.34 8.22 14.43
N LEU A 89 17.37 7.56 15.05
CA LEU A 89 16.87 8.01 16.34
C LEU A 89 17.99 7.68 17.34
N TYR A 90 18.51 8.70 18.04
CA TYR A 90 19.56 8.68 19.09
C TYR A 90 20.99 9.11 18.68
N SER A 91 21.58 9.99 19.51
CA SER A 91 22.98 10.44 19.42
C SER A 91 23.94 9.34 19.88
N LEU A 92 25.14 9.28 19.30
CA LEU A 92 26.21 8.31 19.67
C LEU A 92 26.54 8.30 21.16
N GLU A 93 26.41 9.45 21.82
CA GLU A 93 26.60 9.59 23.27
C GLU A 93 25.58 8.76 24.07
N LYS A 94 24.34 8.62 23.57
CA LYS A 94 23.31 7.82 24.22
C LYS A 94 23.56 6.32 24.04
N GLU A 95 23.99 5.89 22.85
CA GLU A 95 24.39 4.50 22.61
C GLU A 95 25.57 4.08 23.53
N PHE A 96 26.50 5.02 23.79
CA PHE A 96 27.64 4.79 24.67
C PHE A 96 27.24 4.61 26.14
N ILE A 97 26.32 5.46 26.64
CA ILE A 97 25.80 5.36 28.02
C ILE A 97 25.03 4.04 28.20
N GLU A 98 24.12 3.69 27.27
CA GLU A 98 23.33 2.44 27.34
C GLU A 98 24.21 1.19 27.32
N SER A 99 25.35 1.21 26.61
CA SER A 99 26.29 0.09 26.57
C SER A 99 27.07 -0.10 27.87
N SER A 100 27.25 0.96 28.65
CA SER A 100 28.00 0.94 29.92
C SER A 100 27.17 0.48 31.12
N GLU A 101 25.85 0.44 31.00
CA GLU A 101 24.93 0.03 32.07
C GLU A 101 24.57 -1.46 32.05
N ILE A 102 25.00 -2.22 31.03
CA ILE A 102 24.74 -3.66 30.94
C ILE A 102 25.68 -4.40 31.93
N PRO A 103 25.16 -5.04 32.99
CA PRO A 103 26.01 -5.78 33.93
C PRO A 103 26.63 -7.00 33.24
N ARG A 104 27.87 -7.33 33.61
CA ARG A 104 28.58 -8.54 33.17
C ARG A 104 28.07 -9.79 33.89
#